data_AF-A0AAW1CL99-F1
#
_entry.id   AF-A0AAW1CL99-F1
#
_cell.length_a   1.000
_cell.length_b   1.000
_cell.length_c   1.000
_cell.angle_alpha   90.00
_cell.angle_beta   90.00
_cell.angle_gamma   90.00
#
_symmetry.space_group_name_H-M   'P 1'
#
loop_
_entity.id
_entity.type
_entity.pdbx_description
1 polymer ?
#
loop_
_entity_poly.entity_id
_entity_poly.type
_entity_poly.pdbx_seq_one_letter_code
_entity_poly.pdbx_strand_id
1 'polypeptide(L)'
;MNKRTSVPNYESTSSITHPIISGFPPVPPVTDKAKYPDEPKPSLNGHASKAGLSAFTAAIFIVGEMAGSGMLALPRAVVDSGWIGLILLIVLSLTSCYGGTRLALCWEILEERYPEYRGTTRNPYPSIASRAVGAWGRYLVSACVQITLFGAGIVYLLLASQNVQDLMKPIFPQVTFCTWFIIFALVIIVPMWLGSPKDFWMVGFGAVLTTVLACLFIQVQMVLDGVHSTGYVHHNPKSFKQFFLSFGIILFSFGGASTFPTIQNDMVDRAKFKMSVYMGFSVILLLYLPLVISGYLIYGDRMDANIIISLGRSVLVVLANVFMALHLILAFLIVVNPVCQEVENLFDIPHEFCVSRCVIRTFMVLLMVLIGECVPHFDKLLALVGGSTVSLLTFVLPNLFYMKLCDQESPGSGWKKRPISLHMRVFMWELILIGLFGGIAATYSAFIAIVNSFSFSKACLL
;
A
#
# COMPACT_ATOMS: atom_id res chain seq x y z
N MET A 1 71.27 3.36 -26.74
CA MET A 1 69.96 2.70 -26.87
C MET A 1 68.88 3.78 -26.93
N ASN A 2 68.05 3.71 -27.98
CA ASN A 2 66.79 4.42 -28.30
C ASN A 2 66.34 5.58 -27.41
N LYS A 3 66.26 6.83 -27.91
CA LYS A 3 65.30 7.43 -28.89
C LYS A 3 64.01 7.98 -28.24
N ARG A 4 63.81 9.28 -28.52
CA ARG A 4 62.57 10.01 -28.86
C ARG A 4 61.73 10.65 -27.74
N THR A 5 61.98 11.96 -27.58
CA THR A 5 61.06 13.09 -27.88
C THR A 5 59.54 12.86 -27.79
N SER A 6 58.84 13.70 -27.01
CA SER A 6 57.79 14.59 -27.55
C SER A 6 57.43 15.73 -26.58
N VAL A 7 57.27 16.92 -27.17
CA VAL A 7 56.77 18.23 -26.72
C VAL A 7 55.78 18.64 -27.84
N PRO A 8 54.79 19.56 -27.74
CA PRO A 8 53.97 20.12 -26.64
C PRO A 8 52.43 20.02 -26.88
N ASN A 9 51.65 20.57 -25.94
CA ASN A 9 50.28 21.13 -25.97
C ASN A 9 49.44 21.11 -27.26
N TYR A 10 48.13 20.83 -27.10
CA TYR A 10 47.06 21.58 -27.78
C TYR A 10 45.78 21.60 -26.92
N GLU A 11 45.40 22.79 -26.46
CA GLU A 11 44.01 23.11 -26.10
C GLU A 11 43.20 23.13 -27.40
N SER A 12 42.02 22.52 -27.41
CA SER A 12 40.97 22.89 -28.36
C SER A 12 39.61 22.88 -27.68
N THR A 13 39.18 24.08 -27.31
CA THR A 13 37.77 24.48 -27.25
C THR A 13 37.08 24.13 -28.56
N SER A 14 36.01 23.34 -28.51
CA SER A 14 34.91 23.47 -29.46
C SER A 14 33.59 23.12 -28.79
N SER A 15 32.90 24.18 -28.39
CA SER A 15 31.47 24.24 -28.18
C SER A 15 30.73 23.67 -29.39
N ILE A 16 30.04 22.55 -29.21
CA ILE A 16 28.95 22.13 -30.09
C ILE A 16 27.66 22.27 -29.28
N THR A 17 27.12 23.49 -29.31
CA THR A 17 25.76 23.80 -28.90
C THR A 17 24.79 23.18 -29.90
N HIS A 18 24.17 22.07 -29.53
CA HIS A 18 22.92 21.65 -30.16
C HIS A 18 21.76 22.45 -29.53
N PRO A 19 20.88 23.10 -30.31
CA PRO A 19 19.72 23.77 -29.78
C PRO A 19 18.67 22.72 -29.39
N ILE A 20 18.59 22.37 -28.11
CA ILE A 20 17.45 21.63 -27.57
C ILE A 20 16.34 22.64 -27.29
N ILE A 21 15.30 22.59 -28.12
CA ILE A 21 14.01 23.20 -27.81
C ILE A 21 13.36 22.34 -26.71
N SER A 22 13.56 22.72 -25.45
CA SER A 22 12.63 22.41 -24.35
C SER A 22 12.87 23.35 -23.18
N GLY A 23 11.97 24.32 -23.00
CA GLY A 23 12.03 25.35 -21.97
C GLY A 23 11.66 24.87 -20.57
N PHE A 24 12.35 23.86 -20.04
CA PHE A 24 12.32 23.58 -18.61
C PHE A 24 13.74 23.29 -18.09
N PRO A 25 14.21 24.02 -17.06
CA PRO A 25 15.48 23.68 -16.42
C PRO A 25 15.42 22.25 -15.87
N PRO A 26 16.54 21.52 -15.83
CA PRO A 26 16.60 20.21 -15.17
C PRO A 26 16.14 20.38 -13.72
N VAL A 27 15.01 19.76 -13.39
CA VAL A 27 14.48 19.75 -12.03
C VAL A 27 15.45 18.92 -11.17
N PRO A 28 16.06 19.51 -10.12
CA PRO A 28 16.94 18.76 -9.24
C PRO A 28 16.16 17.63 -8.56
N PRO A 29 16.78 16.47 -8.33
CA PRO A 29 16.11 15.36 -7.67
C PRO A 29 15.64 15.80 -6.27
N VAL A 30 14.42 15.44 -5.86
CA VAL A 30 13.90 15.60 -4.47
C VAL A 30 14.64 14.68 -3.47
N THR A 31 15.83 14.24 -3.84
CA THR A 31 16.86 13.77 -2.94
C THR A 31 18.10 14.49 -3.42
N ASP A 32 18.39 15.63 -2.82
CA ASP A 32 19.72 16.20 -2.95
C ASP A 32 20.70 15.10 -2.52
N LYS A 33 21.35 14.44 -3.50
CA LYS A 33 22.29 13.35 -3.22
C LYS A 33 23.50 13.86 -2.44
N ALA A 34 23.74 15.18 -2.42
CA ALA A 34 24.74 15.80 -1.57
C ALA A 34 24.28 15.87 -0.10
N LYS A 35 22.97 15.98 0.15
CA LYS A 35 22.38 16.03 1.51
C LYS A 35 21.99 14.65 2.05
N TYR A 36 21.57 13.73 1.19
CA TYR A 36 21.19 12.35 1.54
C TYR A 36 21.78 11.36 0.52
N PRO A 37 23.03 10.93 0.71
CA PRO A 37 23.67 9.96 -0.19
C PRO A 37 22.96 8.60 -0.10
N ASP A 38 22.87 7.91 -1.25
CA ASP A 38 22.39 6.52 -1.31
C ASP A 38 23.32 5.63 -0.46
N GLU A 39 22.76 4.69 0.31
CA GLU A 39 23.60 3.77 1.09
C GLU A 39 24.42 2.87 0.13
N PRO A 40 25.77 2.85 0.26
CA PRO A 40 26.60 2.01 -0.58
C PRO A 40 26.36 0.53 -0.25
N LYS A 41 26.05 -0.27 -1.27
CA LYS A 41 26.03 -1.73 -1.11
C LYS A 41 27.45 -2.24 -0.86
N PRO A 42 27.66 -3.22 0.04
CA PRO A 42 28.98 -3.78 0.27
C PRO A 42 29.58 -4.33 -1.04
N SER A 43 30.85 -3.98 -1.28
CA SER A 43 31.58 -4.32 -2.50
C SER A 43 31.68 -5.83 -2.71
N LEU A 44 31.51 -6.27 -3.96
CA LEU A 44 31.50 -7.66 -4.42
C LEU A 44 32.82 -8.45 -4.27
N ASN A 45 33.81 -7.94 -3.54
CA ASN A 45 35.09 -8.63 -3.33
C ASN A 45 35.27 -8.96 -1.84
N GLY A 46 34.99 -10.22 -1.49
CA GLY A 46 35.38 -10.86 -0.22
C GLY A 46 34.25 -11.00 0.80
N HIS A 47 33.77 -12.23 0.98
CA HIS A 47 32.79 -12.66 2.00
C HIS A 47 31.48 -11.86 2.02
N ALA A 48 30.63 -12.12 1.02
CA ALA A 48 29.31 -11.52 0.86
C ALA A 48 28.42 -11.74 2.09
N SER A 49 28.23 -10.67 2.88
CA SER A 49 26.98 -10.50 3.62
C SER A 49 25.82 -10.44 2.60
N LYS A 50 24.89 -11.38 2.71
CA LYS A 50 23.64 -11.48 1.93
C LYS A 50 22.65 -10.36 2.32
N ALA A 51 23.02 -9.09 2.18
CA ALA A 51 22.16 -7.98 2.55
C ALA A 51 21.15 -7.68 1.43
N GLY A 52 19.99 -8.32 1.46
CA GLY A 52 18.85 -8.02 0.58
C GLY A 52 17.74 -9.07 0.66
N LEU A 53 16.52 -8.70 0.25
CA LEU A 53 15.35 -9.58 0.30
C LEU A 53 15.43 -10.68 -0.76
N SER A 54 15.09 -11.92 -0.37
CA SER A 54 14.84 -13.01 -1.32
C SER A 54 13.46 -12.82 -1.97
N ALA A 55 13.20 -13.51 -3.09
CA ALA A 55 11.87 -13.47 -3.73
C ALA A 55 10.75 -13.97 -2.80
N PHE A 56 11.04 -14.96 -1.96
CA PHE A 56 10.09 -15.46 -0.97
C PHE A 56 9.85 -14.44 0.15
N THR A 57 10.91 -13.83 0.68
CA THR A 57 10.80 -12.79 1.71
C THR A 57 10.05 -11.57 1.18
N ALA A 58 10.32 -11.14 -0.05
CA ALA A 58 9.56 -10.07 -0.70
C ALA A 58 8.08 -10.40 -0.85
N ALA A 59 7.72 -11.67 -1.14
CA ALA A 59 6.32 -12.09 -1.15
C ALA A 59 5.66 -12.01 0.23
N ILE A 60 6.38 -12.36 1.31
CA ILE A 60 5.92 -12.17 2.69
C ILE A 60 5.62 -10.69 2.94
N PHE A 61 6.50 -9.77 2.54
CA PHE A 61 6.23 -8.34 2.68
C PHE A 61 5.02 -7.88 1.88
N ILE A 62 4.83 -8.37 0.64
CA ILE A 62 3.63 -8.09 -0.17
C ILE A 62 2.37 -8.55 0.56
N VAL A 63 2.36 -9.79 1.08
CA VAL A 63 1.22 -10.34 1.83
C VAL A 63 1.00 -9.54 3.12
N GLY A 64 2.05 -9.22 3.87
CA GLY A 64 1.92 -8.51 5.15
C GLY A 64 1.40 -7.09 5.01
N GLU A 65 1.76 -6.42 3.92
CA GLU A 65 1.25 -5.08 3.59
C GLU A 65 -0.22 -5.12 3.16
N MET A 66 -0.59 -6.07 2.31
CA MET A 66 -1.93 -6.11 1.71
C MET A 66 -2.96 -6.81 2.60
N ALA A 67 -2.55 -7.87 3.32
CA ALA A 67 -3.41 -8.67 4.17
C ALA A 67 -3.53 -8.04 5.56
N GLY A 68 -4.62 -7.30 5.79
CA GLY A 68 -4.85 -6.59 7.05
C GLY A 68 -6.26 -6.03 7.21
N SER A 69 -6.41 -4.70 7.19
CA SER A 69 -7.73 -4.07 7.41
C SER A 69 -8.76 -4.37 6.33
N GLY A 70 -8.33 -4.47 5.07
CA GLY A 70 -9.22 -4.75 3.94
C GLY A 70 -9.96 -6.08 4.11
N MET A 71 -9.26 -7.13 4.56
CA MET A 71 -9.87 -8.46 4.71
C MET A 71 -10.99 -8.52 5.75
N LEU A 72 -10.98 -7.65 6.77
CA LEU A 72 -12.04 -7.61 7.77
C LEU A 72 -13.35 -7.00 7.22
N ALA A 73 -13.24 -6.11 6.24
CA ALA A 73 -14.38 -5.48 5.57
C ALA A 73 -14.81 -6.16 4.26
N LEU A 74 -13.93 -6.95 3.65
CA LEU A 74 -14.20 -7.61 2.38
C LEU A 74 -15.48 -8.47 2.37
N PRO A 75 -15.76 -9.31 3.37
CA PRO A 75 -16.99 -10.10 3.41
C PRO A 75 -18.24 -9.21 3.31
N ARG A 76 -18.27 -8.10 4.06
CA ARG A 76 -19.38 -7.14 4.02
C ARG A 76 -19.48 -6.44 2.66
N ALA A 77 -18.35 -6.03 2.10
CA ALA A 77 -18.30 -5.38 0.80
C ALA A 77 -18.90 -6.28 -0.30
N VAL A 78 -18.63 -7.58 -0.26
CA VAL A 78 -19.20 -8.55 -1.22
C VAL A 78 -20.68 -8.83 -0.96
N VAL A 79 -21.12 -8.92 0.29
CA VAL A 79 -22.56 -8.96 0.62
C VAL A 79 -23.27 -7.75 0.01
N ASP A 80 -22.72 -6.55 0.20
CA ASP A 80 -23.34 -5.31 -0.28
C ASP A 80 -23.24 -5.12 -1.80
N SER A 81 -22.31 -5.83 -2.45
CA SER A 81 -22.20 -5.86 -3.91
C SER A 81 -22.99 -7.00 -4.55
N GLY A 82 -23.49 -7.96 -3.77
CA GLY A 82 -24.03 -9.21 -4.30
C GLY A 82 -22.96 -10.10 -4.95
N TRP A 83 -23.39 -11.11 -5.71
CA TRP A 83 -22.49 -12.05 -6.41
C TRP A 83 -21.48 -11.38 -7.36
N ILE A 84 -21.83 -10.24 -7.95
CA ILE A 84 -20.89 -9.47 -8.76
C ILE A 84 -19.69 -8.99 -7.93
N GLY A 85 -19.85 -8.76 -6.63
CA GLY A 85 -18.75 -8.46 -5.70
C GLY A 85 -17.67 -9.53 -5.66
N LEU A 86 -18.06 -10.82 -5.69
CA LEU A 86 -17.11 -11.93 -5.72
C LEU A 86 -16.32 -11.96 -7.03
N ILE A 87 -16.99 -11.72 -8.16
CA ILE A 87 -16.35 -11.61 -9.47
C ILE A 87 -15.39 -10.42 -9.49
N LEU A 88 -15.83 -9.26 -8.97
CA LEU A 88 -15.01 -8.05 -8.87
C LEU A 88 -13.79 -8.28 -7.99
N LEU A 89 -13.91 -9.00 -6.87
CA LEU A 89 -12.77 -9.34 -6.02
C LEU A 89 -11.70 -10.11 -6.80
N ILE A 90 -12.08 -11.14 -7.56
CA ILE A 90 -11.13 -11.94 -8.36
C ILE A 90 -10.52 -11.09 -9.48
N VAL A 91 -11.34 -10.36 -10.24
CA VAL A 91 -10.87 -9.53 -11.36
C VAL A 91 -9.96 -8.40 -10.86
N LEU A 92 -10.31 -7.71 -9.78
CA LEU A 92 -9.50 -6.64 -9.20
C LEU A 92 -8.19 -7.17 -8.60
N SER A 93 -8.20 -8.38 -8.03
CA SER A 93 -6.97 -9.06 -7.61
C SER A 93 -6.04 -9.35 -8.79
N LEU A 94 -6.55 -9.93 -9.87
CA LEU A 94 -5.74 -10.28 -11.05
C LEU A 94 -5.19 -9.02 -11.74
N THR A 95 -6.00 -7.97 -11.84
CA THR A 95 -5.60 -6.69 -12.45
C THR A 95 -4.63 -5.91 -11.57
N SER A 96 -4.76 -5.96 -10.24
CA SER A 96 -3.78 -5.41 -9.30
C SER A 96 -2.45 -6.18 -9.36
N CYS A 97 -2.49 -7.51 -9.42
CA CYS A 97 -1.31 -8.34 -9.68
C CYS A 97 -0.61 -7.92 -10.97
N TYR A 98 -1.38 -7.78 -12.06
CA TYR A 98 -0.89 -7.30 -13.34
C TYR A 98 -0.25 -5.90 -13.23
N GLY A 99 -0.90 -4.94 -12.57
CA GLY A 99 -0.36 -3.60 -12.30
C GLY A 99 0.96 -3.65 -11.53
N GLY A 100 1.05 -4.50 -10.51
CA GLY A 100 2.29 -4.76 -9.78
C GLY A 100 3.42 -5.29 -10.68
N THR A 101 3.13 -6.19 -11.62
CA THR A 101 4.13 -6.64 -12.60
C THR A 101 4.53 -5.54 -13.59
N ARG A 102 3.61 -4.65 -13.99
CA ARG A 102 3.95 -3.50 -14.84
C ARG A 102 4.90 -2.56 -14.12
N LEU A 103 4.65 -2.33 -12.84
CA LEU A 103 5.51 -1.50 -12.02
C LEU A 103 6.89 -2.12 -11.83
N ALA A 104 6.95 -3.45 -11.65
CA ALA A 104 8.20 -4.21 -11.62
C ALA A 104 9.04 -4.01 -12.89
N LEU A 105 8.39 -4.06 -14.05
CA LEU A 105 9.05 -3.86 -15.33
C LEU A 105 9.44 -2.40 -15.56
N CYS A 106 8.67 -1.43 -15.04
CA CYS A 106 9.08 -0.02 -15.07
C CYS A 106 10.40 0.17 -14.33
N TRP A 107 10.57 -0.46 -13.17
CA TRP A 107 11.84 -0.41 -12.42
C TRP A 107 12.99 -1.06 -13.20
N GLU A 108 12.78 -2.24 -13.78
CA GLU A 108 13.77 -2.92 -14.62
C GLU A 108 14.22 -2.02 -15.80
N ILE A 109 13.29 -1.30 -16.43
CA ILE A 109 13.60 -0.33 -17.51
C ILE A 109 14.47 0.82 -16.98
N LEU A 110 14.19 1.32 -15.77
CA LEU A 110 14.97 2.40 -15.18
C LEU A 110 16.41 1.96 -14.88
N GLU A 111 16.61 0.78 -14.30
CA GLU A 111 17.94 0.23 -14.01
C GLU A 111 18.77 -0.04 -15.27
N GLU A 112 18.11 -0.49 -16.34
CA GLU A 112 18.74 -0.69 -17.64
C GLU A 112 19.23 0.64 -18.23
N ARG A 113 18.36 1.65 -18.27
CA ARG A 113 18.59 2.91 -19.01
C ARG A 113 19.41 3.95 -18.28
N TYR A 114 19.34 3.96 -16.94
CA TYR A 114 19.90 5.04 -16.12
C TYR A 114 20.84 4.46 -15.05
N PRO A 115 22.16 4.70 -15.15
CA PRO A 115 23.14 4.16 -14.21
C PRO A 115 22.87 4.51 -12.74
N GLU A 116 22.28 5.66 -12.46
CA GLU A 116 21.98 6.15 -11.11
C GLU A 116 20.92 5.34 -10.36
N TYR A 117 20.14 4.49 -11.05
CA TYR A 117 19.12 3.63 -10.43
C TYR A 117 19.58 2.18 -10.18
N ARG A 118 20.80 1.82 -10.59
CA ARG A 118 21.37 0.47 -10.37
C ARG A 118 21.72 0.21 -8.89
N GLY A 119 21.80 1.28 -8.10
CA GLY A 119 22.00 1.24 -6.66
C GLY A 119 20.68 1.12 -5.87
N THR A 120 20.77 1.42 -4.58
CA THR A 120 19.58 1.64 -3.75
C THR A 120 19.04 3.03 -4.06
N THR A 121 17.79 3.12 -4.48
CA THR A 121 17.14 4.42 -4.74
C THR A 121 16.10 4.74 -3.67
N ARG A 122 16.19 5.93 -3.10
CA ARG A 122 15.14 6.44 -2.22
C ARG A 122 13.91 6.84 -3.05
N ASN A 123 12.72 6.41 -2.62
CA ASN A 123 11.44 6.69 -3.29
C ASN A 123 11.38 6.21 -4.78
N PRO A 124 11.43 4.88 -5.00
CA PRO A 124 11.48 4.30 -6.35
C PRO A 124 10.21 4.54 -7.18
N TYR A 125 9.02 4.54 -6.60
CA TYR A 125 7.79 4.77 -7.36
C TYR A 125 7.67 6.22 -7.89
N PRO A 126 7.88 7.29 -7.10
CA PRO A 126 7.99 8.64 -7.65
C PRO A 126 9.09 8.79 -8.72
N SER A 127 10.18 8.02 -8.61
CA SER A 127 11.26 8.01 -9.61
C SER A 127 10.83 7.42 -10.96
N ILE A 128 10.04 6.33 -10.94
CA ILE A 128 9.37 5.78 -12.14
C ILE A 128 8.52 6.86 -12.80
N ALA A 129 7.68 7.55 -12.02
CA ALA A 129 6.81 8.60 -12.54
C ALA A 129 7.59 9.77 -13.15
N SER A 130 8.65 10.21 -12.47
CA SER A 130 9.54 11.26 -12.96
C SER A 130 10.14 10.91 -14.32
N ARG A 131 10.56 9.66 -14.52
CA ARG A 131 11.13 9.21 -15.79
C ARG A 131 10.07 8.95 -16.85
N ALA A 132 8.86 8.54 -16.48
CA ALA A 132 7.79 8.24 -17.42
C ALA A 132 7.08 9.48 -17.96
N VAL A 133 6.75 10.45 -17.10
CA VAL A 133 5.89 11.60 -17.44
C VAL A 133 6.42 12.96 -16.95
N GLY A 134 7.58 12.98 -16.30
CA GLY A 134 8.22 14.21 -15.82
C GLY A 134 7.90 14.56 -14.36
N ALA A 135 8.34 15.75 -13.93
CA ALA A 135 8.32 16.17 -12.53
C ALA A 135 6.92 16.22 -11.90
N TRP A 136 5.89 16.61 -12.65
CA TRP A 136 4.51 16.64 -12.15
C TRP A 136 4.05 15.24 -11.69
N GLY A 137 4.42 14.19 -12.42
CA GLY A 137 4.07 12.81 -12.08
C GLY A 137 4.76 12.33 -10.81
N ARG A 138 6.00 12.79 -10.57
CA ARG A 138 6.72 12.52 -9.32
C ARG A 138 5.94 13.05 -8.11
N TYR A 139 5.50 14.31 -8.17
CA TYR A 139 4.74 14.92 -7.09
C TYR A 139 3.37 14.28 -6.92
N LEU A 140 2.67 13.94 -8.01
CA LEU A 140 1.40 13.23 -7.93
C LEU A 140 1.54 11.88 -7.22
N VAL A 141 2.52 11.06 -7.62
CA VAL A 141 2.73 9.73 -7.01
C VAL A 141 3.15 9.87 -5.54
N SER A 142 4.07 10.79 -5.23
CA SER A 142 4.45 11.06 -3.84
C SER A 142 3.23 11.42 -3.00
N ALA A 143 2.40 12.39 -3.43
CA ALA A 143 1.19 12.77 -2.73
C ALA A 143 0.22 11.59 -2.55
N CYS A 144 -0.02 10.81 -3.61
CA CYS A 144 -0.91 9.64 -3.54
C CYS A 144 -0.39 8.59 -2.56
N VAL A 145 0.91 8.30 -2.55
CA VAL A 145 1.52 7.33 -1.62
C VAL A 145 1.34 7.83 -0.18
N GLN A 146 1.65 9.10 0.10
CA GLN A 146 1.52 9.67 1.44
C GLN A 146 0.08 9.64 1.93
N ILE A 147 -0.89 10.05 1.09
CA ILE A 147 -2.32 10.00 1.44
C ILE A 147 -2.77 8.55 1.68
N THR A 148 -2.31 7.60 0.87
CA THR A 148 -2.66 6.18 1.03
C THR A 148 -2.19 5.62 2.35
N LEU A 149 -0.89 5.79 2.67
CA LEU A 149 -0.29 5.26 3.89
C LEU A 149 -0.83 5.97 5.14
N PHE A 150 -1.06 7.28 5.06
CA PHE A 150 -1.67 8.03 6.15
C PHE A 150 -3.12 7.58 6.41
N GLY A 151 -3.91 7.42 5.36
CA GLY A 151 -5.29 6.91 5.45
C GLY A 151 -5.36 5.46 5.97
N ALA A 152 -4.46 4.59 5.51
CA ALA A 152 -4.34 3.23 6.02
C ALA A 152 -4.00 3.21 7.51
N GLY A 153 -3.13 4.11 7.98
CA GLY A 153 -2.84 4.30 9.41
C GLY A 153 -4.08 4.62 10.24
N ILE A 154 -4.94 5.54 9.78
CA ILE A 154 -6.21 5.85 10.47
C ILE A 154 -7.10 4.61 10.54
N VAL A 155 -7.25 3.89 9.43
CA VAL A 155 -8.06 2.66 9.38
C VAL A 155 -7.54 1.61 10.36
N TYR A 156 -6.22 1.43 10.44
CA TYR A 156 -5.62 0.47 11.38
C TYR A 156 -5.88 0.86 12.84
N LEU A 157 -5.78 2.13 13.20
CA LEU A 157 -6.12 2.60 14.55
C LEU A 157 -7.58 2.32 14.88
N LEU A 158 -8.51 2.62 13.97
CA LEU A 158 -9.94 2.40 14.18
C LEU A 158 -10.25 0.91 14.37
N LEU A 159 -9.75 0.06 13.48
CA LEU A 159 -9.97 -1.40 13.57
C LEU A 159 -9.33 -2.03 14.79
N ALA A 160 -8.11 -1.62 15.14
CA ALA A 160 -7.43 -2.15 16.32
C ALA A 160 -8.22 -1.80 17.58
N SER A 161 -8.77 -0.58 17.63
CA SER A 161 -9.59 -0.12 18.74
C SER A 161 -10.92 -0.85 18.83
N GLN A 162 -11.54 -1.18 17.69
CA GLN A 162 -12.74 -2.04 17.65
C GLN A 162 -12.44 -3.45 18.17
N ASN A 163 -11.34 -4.07 17.73
CA ASN A 163 -10.95 -5.41 18.15
C ASN A 163 -10.59 -5.46 19.65
N VAL A 164 -9.86 -4.45 20.15
CA VAL A 164 -9.56 -4.31 21.57
C VAL A 164 -10.84 -4.08 22.38
N GLN A 165 -11.76 -3.23 21.90
CA GLN A 165 -13.03 -3.02 22.57
C GLN A 165 -13.83 -4.33 22.67
N ASP A 166 -13.90 -5.11 21.60
CA ASP A 166 -14.61 -6.39 21.59
C ASP A 166 -13.99 -7.38 22.62
N LEU A 167 -12.66 -7.46 22.65
CA LEU A 167 -11.93 -8.28 23.62
C LEU A 167 -12.15 -7.82 25.08
N MET A 168 -12.18 -6.51 25.31
CA MET A 168 -12.24 -5.93 26.66
C MET A 168 -13.66 -5.71 27.17
N LYS A 169 -14.68 -5.82 26.31
CA LYS A 169 -16.10 -5.61 26.67
C LYS A 169 -16.57 -6.44 27.88
N PRO A 170 -16.15 -7.71 28.08
CA PRO A 170 -16.52 -8.48 29.26
C PRO A 170 -15.93 -7.94 30.58
N ILE A 171 -14.79 -7.24 30.51
CA ILE A 171 -14.04 -6.73 31.68
C ILE A 171 -14.39 -5.26 31.95
N PHE A 172 -14.49 -4.45 30.89
CA PHE A 172 -14.72 -3.00 30.95
C PHE A 172 -15.93 -2.59 30.08
N PRO A 173 -17.16 -3.02 30.43
CA PRO A 173 -18.34 -2.81 29.55
C PRO A 173 -18.74 -1.34 29.39
N GLN A 174 -18.40 -0.48 30.34
CA GLN A 174 -18.66 0.96 30.32
C GLN A 174 -17.70 1.78 29.45
N VAL A 175 -16.57 1.21 29.00
CA VAL A 175 -15.59 1.96 28.20
C VAL A 175 -16.02 2.00 26.74
N THR A 176 -16.19 3.21 26.21
CA THR A 176 -16.69 3.43 24.84
C THR A 176 -15.61 3.18 23.79
N PHE A 177 -16.03 3.02 22.53
CA PHE A 177 -15.12 2.91 21.38
C PHE A 177 -14.13 4.07 21.31
N CYS A 178 -14.63 5.31 21.45
CA CYS A 178 -13.83 6.54 21.40
C CYS A 178 -12.71 6.52 22.44
N THR A 179 -13.02 6.06 23.66
CA THR A 179 -12.02 5.95 24.72
C THR A 179 -10.95 4.91 24.38
N TRP A 180 -11.33 3.74 23.85
CA TRP A 180 -10.38 2.73 23.39
C TRP A 180 -9.51 3.24 22.24
N PHE A 181 -10.06 4.05 21.35
CA PHE A 181 -9.33 4.67 20.25
C PHE A 181 -8.20 5.58 20.73
N ILE A 182 -8.49 6.46 21.70
CA ILE A 182 -7.47 7.31 22.33
C ILE A 182 -6.43 6.45 23.09
N ILE A 183 -6.87 5.48 23.88
CA ILE A 183 -5.96 4.60 24.64
C ILE A 183 -5.00 3.89 23.70
N PHE A 184 -5.50 3.28 22.64
CA PHE A 184 -4.68 2.54 21.68
C PHE A 184 -3.71 3.45 20.94
N ALA A 185 -4.15 4.65 20.54
CA ALA A 185 -3.27 5.64 19.93
C ALA A 185 -2.14 6.09 20.87
N LEU A 186 -2.41 6.28 22.17
CA LEU A 186 -1.37 6.60 23.15
C LEU A 186 -0.35 5.46 23.30
N VAL A 187 -0.82 4.20 23.27
CA VAL A 187 0.05 3.02 23.31
C VAL A 187 0.94 2.94 22.07
N ILE A 188 0.43 3.24 20.86
CA ILE A 188 1.19 3.11 19.61
C ILE A 188 2.21 4.24 19.39
N ILE A 189 2.02 5.41 20.01
CA ILE A 189 2.94 6.56 19.88
C ILE A 189 4.37 6.19 20.33
N VAL A 190 4.50 5.46 21.43
CA VAL A 190 5.82 5.12 21.98
C VAL A 190 6.61 4.20 21.03
N PRO A 191 6.06 3.08 20.53
CA PRO A 191 6.69 2.28 19.48
C PRO A 191 7.02 3.08 18.20
N MET A 192 6.21 4.09 17.85
CA MET A 192 6.48 4.93 16.67
C MET A 192 7.75 5.78 16.82
N TRP A 193 8.19 6.11 18.04
CA TRP A 193 9.43 6.86 18.25
C TRP A 193 10.68 6.04 17.95
N LEU A 194 10.57 4.71 18.00
CA LEU A 194 11.70 3.84 17.73
C LEU A 194 12.25 4.08 16.32
N GLY A 195 13.55 3.85 16.18
CA GLY A 195 14.29 3.96 14.92
C GLY A 195 13.57 3.23 13.79
N SER A 196 13.85 3.64 12.55
CA SER A 196 13.26 2.92 11.43
C SER A 196 13.56 1.42 11.54
N PRO A 197 12.58 0.59 11.23
CA PRO A 197 12.65 -0.83 10.98
C PRO A 197 13.78 -1.39 10.09
N LYS A 198 15.04 -0.97 10.26
CA LYS A 198 16.13 -1.26 9.31
C LYS A 198 16.38 -2.77 9.13
N ASP A 199 15.93 -3.60 10.08
CA ASP A 199 15.99 -5.07 10.04
C ASP A 199 14.63 -5.77 10.27
N PHE A 200 13.48 -5.16 9.95
CA PHE A 200 12.14 -5.66 10.31
C PHE A 200 11.59 -6.82 9.47
N TRP A 201 12.45 -7.64 8.86
CA TRP A 201 11.98 -8.88 8.24
C TRP A 201 11.20 -9.75 9.25
N MET A 202 11.57 -9.70 10.54
CA MET A 202 10.84 -10.38 11.62
C MET A 202 9.46 -9.77 11.89
N VAL A 203 9.31 -8.45 11.75
CA VAL A 203 8.03 -7.76 11.96
C VAL A 203 7.10 -7.96 10.76
N GLY A 204 7.63 -7.92 9.54
CA GLY A 204 6.89 -8.31 8.34
C GLY A 204 6.43 -9.77 8.40
N PHE A 205 7.31 -10.69 8.81
CA PHE A 205 6.95 -12.09 9.05
C PHE A 205 5.90 -12.24 10.16
N GLY A 206 6.08 -11.53 11.28
CA GLY A 206 5.13 -11.51 12.39
C GLY A 206 3.75 -11.04 11.94
N ALA A 207 3.68 -9.94 11.18
CA ALA A 207 2.44 -9.40 10.64
C ALA A 207 1.71 -10.44 9.77
N VAL A 208 2.42 -11.12 8.85
CA VAL A 208 1.83 -12.18 8.01
C VAL A 208 1.35 -13.36 8.84
N LEU A 209 2.19 -13.86 9.76
CA LEU A 209 1.84 -15.00 10.60
C LEU A 209 0.58 -14.70 11.41
N THR A 210 0.49 -13.51 12.00
CA THR A 210 -0.66 -13.10 12.78
C THR A 210 -1.92 -12.97 11.91
N THR A 211 -1.82 -12.44 10.69
CA THR A 211 -2.96 -12.37 9.76
C THR A 211 -3.42 -13.75 9.35
N VAL A 212 -2.51 -14.66 8.98
CA VAL A 212 -2.86 -16.03 8.56
C VAL A 212 -3.58 -16.77 9.69
N LEU A 213 -3.05 -16.70 10.92
CA LEU A 213 -3.69 -17.33 12.08
C LEU A 213 -5.07 -16.73 12.37
N ALA A 214 -5.20 -15.40 12.30
CA ALA A 214 -6.50 -14.75 12.44
C ALA A 214 -7.50 -15.20 11.36
N CYS A 215 -7.10 -15.22 10.09
CA CYS A 215 -7.93 -15.73 8.98
C CYS A 215 -8.41 -17.15 9.26
N LEU A 216 -7.52 -18.03 9.74
CA LEU A 216 -7.87 -19.41 10.05
C LEU A 216 -8.89 -19.49 11.18
N PHE A 217 -8.70 -18.76 12.28
CA PHE A 217 -9.67 -18.76 13.38
C PHE A 217 -11.01 -18.16 13.00
N ILE A 218 -11.02 -17.06 12.25
CA ILE A 218 -12.24 -16.45 11.70
C ILE A 218 -12.94 -17.47 10.81
N GLN A 219 -12.23 -18.09 9.86
CA GLN A 219 -12.82 -19.05 8.92
C GLN A 219 -13.42 -20.26 9.64
N VAL A 220 -12.70 -20.85 10.61
CA VAL A 220 -13.21 -21.98 11.39
C VAL A 220 -14.46 -21.57 12.17
N GLN A 221 -14.45 -20.41 12.83
CA GLN A 221 -15.62 -19.93 13.56
C GLN A 221 -16.81 -19.69 12.63
N MET A 222 -16.61 -19.07 11.47
CA MET A 222 -17.67 -18.85 10.49
C MET A 222 -18.33 -20.17 10.08
N VAL A 223 -17.54 -21.22 9.82
CA VAL A 223 -18.08 -22.55 9.49
C VAL A 223 -18.89 -23.12 10.65
N LEU A 224 -18.43 -22.99 11.89
CA LEU A 224 -19.19 -23.44 13.08
C LEU A 224 -20.52 -22.69 13.23
N ASP A 225 -20.51 -21.38 13.02
CA ASP A 225 -21.73 -20.56 13.05
C ASP A 225 -22.70 -20.98 11.93
N GLY A 226 -22.18 -21.32 10.74
CA GLY A 226 -22.98 -21.85 9.64
C GLY A 226 -23.60 -23.22 9.92
N VAL A 227 -22.87 -24.11 10.61
CA VAL A 227 -23.40 -25.44 11.00
C VAL A 227 -24.51 -25.31 12.05
N HIS A 228 -24.41 -24.35 12.96
CA HIS A 228 -25.42 -24.13 14.01
C HIS A 228 -26.59 -23.23 13.54
N SER A 229 -26.43 -22.48 12.46
CA SER A 229 -27.47 -21.60 11.91
C SER A 229 -28.33 -22.35 10.88
N THR A 230 -29.61 -22.57 11.21
CA THR A 230 -30.59 -23.19 10.29
C THR A 230 -31.49 -22.18 9.57
N GLY A 231 -31.30 -20.89 9.84
CA GLY A 231 -32.14 -19.82 9.28
C GLY A 231 -31.77 -19.44 7.84
N TYR A 232 -32.75 -18.95 7.09
CA TYR A 232 -32.52 -18.40 5.76
C TYR A 232 -31.63 -17.14 5.82
N VAL A 233 -30.73 -17.02 4.84
CA VAL A 233 -29.78 -15.89 4.73
C VAL A 233 -30.31 -14.92 3.68
N HIS A 234 -30.60 -13.69 4.12
CA HIS A 234 -31.17 -12.65 3.27
C HIS A 234 -30.09 -11.84 2.57
N HIS A 235 -30.36 -11.52 1.30
CA HIS A 235 -29.55 -10.66 0.45
C HIS A 235 -30.44 -9.64 -0.26
N ASN A 236 -30.59 -8.47 0.34
CA ASN A 236 -31.37 -7.40 -0.27
C ASN A 236 -30.53 -6.63 -1.29
N PRO A 237 -31.09 -6.30 -2.48
CA PRO A 237 -30.41 -5.44 -3.45
C PRO A 237 -29.99 -4.12 -2.81
N LYS A 238 -28.74 -3.73 -3.02
CA LYS A 238 -28.20 -2.47 -2.49
C LYS A 238 -28.23 -1.35 -3.51
N SER A 239 -28.18 -0.11 -3.02
CA SER A 239 -28.13 1.08 -3.87
C SER A 239 -26.80 1.18 -4.62
N PHE A 240 -26.79 1.91 -5.75
CA PHE A 240 -25.55 2.22 -6.48
C PHE A 240 -24.47 2.88 -5.60
N LYS A 241 -24.88 3.72 -4.65
CA LYS A 241 -23.94 4.33 -3.68
C LYS A 241 -23.25 3.26 -2.83
N GLN A 242 -23.99 2.28 -2.33
CA GLN A 242 -23.43 1.18 -1.54
C GLN A 242 -22.55 0.26 -2.39
N PHE A 243 -22.95 -0.04 -3.63
CA PHE A 243 -22.11 -0.77 -4.57
C PHE A 243 -20.73 -0.10 -4.75
N PHE A 244 -20.70 1.21 -4.99
CA PHE A 244 -19.43 1.93 -5.17
C PHE A 244 -18.62 2.11 -3.87
N LEU A 245 -19.28 2.14 -2.70
CA LEU A 245 -18.57 2.03 -1.42
C LEU A 245 -17.85 0.69 -1.31
N SER A 246 -18.54 -0.41 -1.59
CA SER A 246 -17.97 -1.75 -1.59
C SER A 246 -16.86 -1.90 -2.63
N PHE A 247 -17.05 -1.34 -3.84
CA PHE A 247 -16.00 -1.30 -4.86
C PHE A 247 -14.74 -0.62 -4.35
N GLY A 248 -14.87 0.52 -3.65
CA GLY A 248 -13.74 1.19 -2.99
C GLY A 248 -13.05 0.32 -1.94
N ILE A 249 -13.80 -0.41 -1.11
CA ILE A 249 -13.24 -1.34 -0.11
C ILE A 249 -12.48 -2.48 -0.79
N ILE A 250 -13.00 -3.03 -1.89
CA ILE A 250 -12.33 -4.07 -2.67
C ILE A 250 -11.04 -3.53 -3.29
N LEU A 251 -11.07 -2.32 -3.87
CA LEU A 251 -9.87 -1.66 -4.39
C LEU A 251 -8.80 -1.48 -3.30
N PHE A 252 -9.20 -0.98 -2.12
CA PHE A 252 -8.28 -0.83 -0.98
C PHE A 252 -7.64 -2.16 -0.59
N SER A 253 -8.41 -3.25 -0.60
CA SER A 253 -7.93 -4.58 -0.20
C SER A 253 -6.83 -5.14 -1.11
N PHE A 254 -6.67 -4.56 -2.30
CA PHE A 254 -5.56 -4.83 -3.21
C PHE A 254 -4.61 -3.63 -3.35
N GLY A 255 -4.63 -2.73 -2.37
CA GLY A 255 -3.73 -1.59 -2.24
C GLY A 255 -2.42 -2.00 -1.59
N GLY A 256 -1.39 -2.20 -2.43
CA GLY A 256 -0.01 -2.41 -1.99
C GLY A 256 1.02 -1.95 -3.04
N ALA A 257 0.56 -1.57 -4.24
CA ALA A 257 1.45 -1.18 -5.34
C ALA A 257 2.37 0.01 -5.01
N SER A 258 1.98 0.85 -4.03
CA SER A 258 2.80 1.95 -3.52
C SER A 258 4.17 1.49 -3.00
N THR A 259 4.25 0.31 -2.38
CA THR A 259 5.45 -0.22 -1.72
C THR A 259 6.24 -1.17 -2.61
N PHE A 260 5.63 -1.68 -3.69
CA PHE A 260 6.23 -2.70 -4.55
C PHE A 260 7.60 -2.31 -5.11
N PRO A 261 7.82 -1.08 -5.64
CA PRO A 261 9.14 -0.71 -6.14
C PRO A 261 10.19 -0.60 -5.04
N THR A 262 9.77 -0.28 -3.81
CA THR A 262 10.65 -0.25 -2.64
C THR A 262 11.08 -1.67 -2.28
N ILE A 263 10.12 -2.60 -2.15
CA ILE A 263 10.41 -4.02 -1.90
C ILE A 263 11.32 -4.57 -3.01
N GLN A 264 11.04 -4.27 -4.27
CA GLN A 264 11.87 -4.68 -5.40
C GLN A 264 13.28 -4.10 -5.31
N ASN A 265 13.44 -2.81 -5.01
CA ASN A 265 14.73 -2.15 -4.86
C ASN A 265 15.55 -2.79 -3.72
N ASP A 266 14.91 -3.33 -2.69
CA ASP A 266 15.59 -3.99 -1.55
C ASP A 266 15.91 -5.47 -1.81
N MET A 267 15.49 -6.04 -2.95
CA MET A 267 15.81 -7.42 -3.31
C MET A 267 17.25 -7.61 -3.78
N VAL A 268 17.80 -8.79 -3.47
CA VAL A 268 19.10 -9.25 -4.01
C VAL A 268 19.04 -9.37 -5.53
N ASP A 269 17.96 -9.99 -6.04
CA ASP A 269 17.73 -10.20 -7.46
C ASP A 269 16.37 -9.59 -7.85
N ARG A 270 16.42 -8.34 -8.29
CA ARG A 270 15.24 -7.51 -8.60
C ARG A 270 14.42 -8.02 -9.78
N ALA A 271 15.03 -8.81 -10.67
CA ALA A 271 14.35 -9.43 -11.81
C ALA A 271 13.35 -10.52 -11.37
N LYS A 272 13.57 -11.11 -10.19
CA LYS A 272 12.66 -12.10 -9.59
C LYS A 272 11.45 -11.49 -8.88
N PHE A 273 11.35 -10.17 -8.76
CA PHE A 273 10.23 -9.54 -8.03
C PHE A 273 8.85 -9.90 -8.59
N LYS A 274 8.72 -10.12 -9.90
CA LYS A 274 7.48 -10.63 -10.51
C LYS A 274 7.00 -11.95 -9.88
N MET A 275 7.94 -12.84 -9.55
CA MET A 275 7.63 -14.09 -8.86
C MET A 275 7.06 -13.81 -7.45
N SER A 276 7.63 -12.83 -6.74
CA SER A 276 7.13 -12.38 -5.44
C SER A 276 5.70 -11.85 -5.53
N VAL A 277 5.40 -11.05 -6.56
CA VAL A 277 4.05 -10.55 -6.83
C VAL A 277 3.08 -11.71 -7.06
N TYR A 278 3.41 -12.67 -7.94
CA TYR A 278 2.53 -13.82 -8.18
C TYR A 278 2.29 -14.64 -6.90
N MET A 279 3.35 -14.97 -6.15
CA MET A 279 3.22 -15.70 -4.88
C MET A 279 2.35 -14.93 -3.87
N GLY A 280 2.57 -13.63 -3.72
CA GLY A 280 1.83 -12.79 -2.78
C GLY A 280 0.34 -12.73 -3.09
N PHE A 281 -0.02 -12.45 -4.35
CA PHE A 281 -1.43 -12.41 -4.77
C PHE A 281 -2.12 -13.77 -4.69
N SER A 282 -1.42 -14.88 -4.95
CA SER A 282 -1.96 -16.22 -4.73
C SER A 282 -2.31 -16.47 -3.27
N VAL A 283 -1.44 -16.09 -2.34
CA VAL A 283 -1.70 -16.21 -0.90
C VAL A 283 -2.85 -15.31 -0.46
N ILE A 284 -2.89 -14.06 -0.93
CA ILE A 284 -3.98 -13.11 -0.62
C ILE A 284 -5.33 -13.66 -1.05
N LEU A 285 -5.45 -14.17 -2.28
CA LEU A 285 -6.70 -14.78 -2.76
C LEU A 285 -7.08 -16.02 -1.94
N LEU A 286 -6.10 -16.85 -1.57
CA LEU A 286 -6.34 -18.03 -0.73
C LEU A 286 -6.86 -17.65 0.67
N LEU A 287 -6.43 -16.51 1.21
CA LEU A 287 -6.93 -15.99 2.48
C LEU A 287 -8.31 -15.33 2.34
N TYR A 288 -8.54 -14.57 1.26
CA TYR A 288 -9.73 -13.72 1.12
C TYR A 288 -10.96 -14.49 0.63
N LEU A 289 -10.80 -15.39 -0.34
CA LEU A 289 -11.94 -16.07 -0.96
C LEU A 289 -12.75 -16.90 0.04
N PRO A 290 -12.16 -17.72 0.93
CA PRO A 290 -12.93 -18.48 1.90
C PRO A 290 -13.76 -17.57 2.81
N LEU A 291 -13.14 -16.51 3.35
CA LEU A 291 -13.79 -15.57 4.26
C LEU A 291 -14.98 -14.86 3.60
N VAL A 292 -14.78 -14.40 2.36
CA VAL A 292 -15.82 -13.71 1.59
C VAL A 292 -16.96 -14.66 1.24
N ILE A 293 -16.66 -15.87 0.76
CA ILE A 293 -17.68 -16.86 0.38
C ILE A 293 -18.48 -17.29 1.61
N SER A 294 -17.81 -17.66 2.70
CA SER A 294 -18.49 -18.02 3.95
C SER A 294 -19.27 -16.84 4.52
N GLY A 295 -18.74 -15.63 4.45
CA GLY A 295 -19.41 -14.43 4.94
C GLY A 295 -20.72 -14.19 4.20
N TYR A 296 -20.67 -14.29 2.87
CA TYR A 296 -21.83 -14.19 2.03
C TYR A 296 -22.87 -15.27 2.35
N LEU A 297 -22.46 -16.54 2.37
CA LEU A 297 -23.39 -17.66 2.52
C LEU A 297 -24.00 -17.81 3.92
N ILE A 298 -23.29 -17.38 4.98
CA ILE A 298 -23.68 -17.66 6.37
C ILE A 298 -24.35 -16.45 7.04
N TYR A 299 -23.85 -15.24 6.77
CA TYR A 299 -24.32 -14.03 7.45
C TYR A 299 -25.23 -13.17 6.58
N GLY A 300 -24.89 -13.01 5.30
CA GLY A 300 -25.61 -12.12 4.38
C GLY A 300 -25.80 -10.73 4.97
N ASP A 301 -27.01 -10.19 4.86
CA ASP A 301 -27.34 -8.82 5.32
C ASP A 301 -27.13 -8.55 6.81
N ARG A 302 -27.04 -9.58 7.66
CA ARG A 302 -26.82 -9.43 9.11
C ARG A 302 -25.37 -9.10 9.48
N MET A 303 -24.45 -9.14 8.52
CA MET A 303 -23.04 -8.92 8.77
C MET A 303 -22.74 -7.45 9.06
N ASP A 304 -21.89 -7.19 10.03
CA ASP A 304 -21.30 -5.90 10.32
C ASP A 304 -20.18 -5.55 9.34
N ALA A 305 -19.76 -4.29 9.33
CA ALA A 305 -18.62 -3.86 8.52
C ALA A 305 -17.31 -4.58 8.88
N ASN A 306 -17.12 -4.96 10.14
CA ASN A 306 -16.00 -5.78 10.60
C ASN A 306 -16.52 -7.21 10.86
N ILE A 307 -16.07 -8.17 10.06
CA ILE A 307 -16.52 -9.57 10.14
C ILE A 307 -16.39 -10.18 11.54
N ILE A 308 -15.38 -9.79 12.32
CA ILE A 308 -15.15 -10.35 13.67
C ILE A 308 -16.33 -10.08 14.59
N ILE A 309 -16.95 -8.90 14.49
CA ILE A 309 -18.08 -8.48 15.33
C ILE A 309 -19.32 -9.34 15.07
N SER A 310 -19.45 -9.88 13.86
CA SER A 310 -20.57 -10.72 13.47
C SER A 310 -20.44 -12.18 13.93
N LEU A 311 -19.25 -12.62 14.35
CA LEU A 311 -19.00 -14.00 14.72
C LEU A 311 -19.66 -14.38 16.05
N GLY A 312 -20.04 -15.65 16.18
CA GLY A 312 -20.47 -16.23 17.45
C GLY A 312 -19.35 -16.19 18.49
N ARG A 313 -19.65 -15.77 19.73
CA ARG A 313 -18.65 -15.67 20.80
C ARG A 313 -18.01 -17.03 21.08
N SER A 314 -16.68 -17.10 20.94
CA SER A 314 -15.91 -18.31 21.23
C SER A 314 -14.45 -17.97 21.52
N VAL A 315 -13.68 -18.97 21.99
CA VAL A 315 -12.23 -18.85 22.14
C VAL A 315 -11.55 -18.56 20.80
N LEU A 316 -12.09 -19.06 19.68
CA LEU A 316 -11.55 -18.79 18.35
C LEU A 316 -11.66 -17.30 17.99
N VAL A 317 -12.79 -16.66 18.33
CA VAL A 317 -12.97 -15.20 18.12
C VAL A 317 -12.03 -14.39 19.00
N VAL A 318 -11.82 -14.81 20.25
CA VAL A 318 -10.85 -14.17 21.15
C VAL A 318 -9.44 -14.25 20.56
N LEU A 319 -9.03 -15.43 20.08
CA LEU A 319 -7.73 -15.61 19.41
C LEU A 319 -7.65 -14.76 18.15
N ALA A 320 -8.66 -14.78 17.29
CA ALA A 320 -8.72 -13.95 16.09
C ALA A 320 -8.54 -12.45 16.40
N ASN A 321 -9.24 -11.94 17.43
CA ASN A 321 -9.08 -10.56 17.89
C ASN A 321 -7.65 -10.25 18.35
N VAL A 322 -7.03 -11.13 19.16
CA VAL A 322 -5.66 -10.96 19.64
C VAL A 322 -4.67 -10.93 18.48
N PHE A 323 -4.77 -11.90 17.55
CA PHE A 323 -3.89 -11.98 16.39
C PHE A 323 -4.10 -10.80 15.43
N MET A 324 -5.34 -10.37 15.19
CA MET A 324 -5.60 -9.16 14.38
C MET A 324 -5.12 -7.89 15.06
N ALA A 325 -5.29 -7.73 16.37
CA ALA A 325 -4.77 -6.58 17.09
C ALA A 325 -3.24 -6.51 16.98
N LEU A 326 -2.56 -7.65 17.14
CA LEU A 326 -1.11 -7.74 16.94
C LEU A 326 -0.70 -7.40 15.51
N HIS A 327 -1.38 -7.96 14.50
CA HIS A 327 -1.15 -7.60 13.09
C HIS A 327 -1.26 -6.09 12.89
N LEU A 328 -2.34 -5.47 13.36
CA LEU A 328 -2.60 -4.04 13.15
C LEU A 328 -1.55 -3.15 13.81
N ILE A 329 -1.02 -3.54 14.98
CA ILE A 329 0.13 -2.87 15.61
C ILE A 329 1.36 -2.93 14.70
N LEU A 330 1.73 -4.14 14.25
CA LEU A 330 2.93 -4.34 13.42
C LEU A 330 2.79 -3.65 12.05
N ALA A 331 1.63 -3.76 11.43
CA ALA A 331 1.31 -3.11 10.16
C ALA A 331 1.32 -1.58 10.28
N PHE A 332 0.76 -1.03 11.35
CA PHE A 332 0.80 0.42 11.61
C PHE A 332 2.24 0.95 11.69
N LEU A 333 3.13 0.25 12.40
CA LEU A 333 4.54 0.64 12.52
C LEU A 333 5.26 0.64 11.17
N ILE A 334 4.94 -0.32 10.30
CA ILE A 334 5.52 -0.41 8.95
C ILE A 334 4.96 0.70 8.05
N VAL A 335 3.63 0.81 7.95
CA VAL A 335 2.92 1.67 6.99
C VAL A 335 3.09 3.16 7.31
N VAL A 336 3.10 3.54 8.58
CA VAL A 336 3.18 4.96 8.98
C VAL A 336 4.64 5.47 9.00
N ASN A 337 5.64 4.59 9.11
CA ASN A 337 7.03 5.03 9.17
C ASN A 337 7.49 5.81 7.92
N PRO A 338 7.22 5.38 6.67
CA PRO A 338 7.51 6.19 5.48
C PRO A 338 6.82 7.56 5.48
N VAL A 339 5.60 7.63 6.03
CA VAL A 339 4.88 8.90 6.14
C VAL A 339 5.61 9.86 7.06
N CYS A 340 6.00 9.39 8.24
CA CYS A 340 6.80 10.14 9.20
C CYS A 340 8.15 10.55 8.61
N GLN A 341 8.85 9.63 7.93
CA GLN A 341 10.14 9.90 7.32
C GLN A 341 10.07 11.00 6.25
N GLU A 342 9.01 11.05 5.44
CA GLU A 342 8.86 12.10 4.44
C GLU A 342 8.69 13.47 5.09
N VAL A 343 7.89 13.55 6.16
CA VAL A 343 7.71 14.79 6.94
C VAL A 343 9.00 15.17 7.66
N GLU A 344 9.72 14.20 8.24
CA GLU A 344 11.05 14.41 8.81
C GLU A 344 12.00 15.06 7.79
N ASN A 345 12.02 14.58 6.54
CA ASN A 345 12.87 15.16 5.49
C ASN A 345 12.46 16.59 5.13
N LEU A 346 11.16 16.89 5.11
CA LEU A 346 10.67 18.22 4.81
C LEU A 346 11.13 19.25 5.84
N PHE A 347 11.29 18.82 7.10
CA PHE A 347 11.75 19.65 8.21
C PHE A 347 13.24 19.46 8.56
N ASP A 348 14.00 18.76 7.71
CA ASP A 348 15.42 18.45 7.92
C ASP A 348 15.72 17.79 9.28
N ILE A 349 14.78 16.98 9.78
CA ILE A 349 14.91 16.25 11.05
C ILE A 349 15.82 15.03 10.83
N PRO A 350 16.85 14.83 11.68
CA PRO A 350 17.70 13.64 11.60
C PRO A 350 16.91 12.35 11.75
N HIS A 351 17.31 11.31 11.01
CA HIS A 351 16.71 9.96 11.11
C HIS A 351 17.07 9.21 12.40
N GLU A 352 18.04 9.73 13.16
CA GLU A 352 18.40 9.22 14.48
C GLU A 352 17.36 9.57 15.53
N PHE A 353 17.36 8.83 16.65
CA PHE A 353 16.45 9.10 17.74
C PHE A 353 16.76 10.49 18.35
N CYS A 354 15.82 11.42 18.22
CA CYS A 354 15.93 12.76 18.77
C CYS A 354 14.54 13.30 19.17
N VAL A 355 14.52 14.33 20.03
CA VAL A 355 13.27 14.92 20.52
C VAL A 355 12.40 15.44 19.38
N SER A 356 12.98 16.11 18.37
CA SER A 356 12.24 16.60 17.20
C SER A 356 11.55 15.48 16.44
N ARG A 357 12.21 14.31 16.32
CA ARG A 357 11.63 13.11 15.71
C ARG A 357 10.49 12.54 16.55
N CYS A 358 10.63 12.49 17.88
CA CYS A 358 9.54 12.08 18.76
C CYS A 358 8.32 13.02 18.64
N VAL A 359 8.56 14.35 18.61
CA VAL A 359 7.52 15.36 18.49
C VAL A 359 6.77 15.24 17.16
N ILE A 360 7.48 15.19 16.03
CA ILE A 360 6.83 15.13 14.71
C ILE A 360 6.02 13.84 14.53
N ARG A 361 6.55 12.70 14.98
CA ARG A 361 5.83 11.41 14.90
C ARG A 361 4.61 11.38 15.80
N THR A 362 4.72 11.92 17.01
CA THR A 362 3.58 12.07 17.92
C THR A 362 2.51 12.95 17.28
N PHE A 363 2.89 14.09 16.71
CA PHE A 363 1.98 14.99 16.01
C PHE A 363 1.27 14.29 14.84
N MET A 364 1.98 13.49 14.05
CA MET A 364 1.37 12.74 12.93
C MET A 364 0.33 11.72 13.42
N VAL A 365 0.61 10.97 14.50
CA VAL A 365 -0.38 10.04 15.07
C VAL A 365 -1.57 10.81 15.66
N LEU A 366 -1.35 11.93 16.34
CA LEU A 366 -2.44 12.76 16.87
C LEU A 366 -3.31 13.35 15.75
N LEU A 367 -2.74 13.71 14.60
CA LEU A 367 -3.50 14.14 13.43
C LEU A 367 -4.36 13.00 12.85
N MET A 368 -3.83 11.77 12.82
CA MET A 368 -4.62 10.58 12.45
C MET A 368 -5.78 10.35 13.43
N VAL A 369 -5.54 10.49 14.73
CA VAL A 369 -6.57 10.40 15.78
C VAL A 369 -7.64 11.47 15.55
N LEU A 370 -7.26 12.73 15.35
CA LEU A 370 -8.21 13.81 15.10
C LEU A 370 -9.15 13.50 13.93
N ILE A 371 -8.61 12.99 12.82
CA ILE A 371 -9.43 12.63 11.65
C ILE A 371 -10.28 11.39 11.94
N GLY A 372 -9.74 10.40 12.63
CA GLY A 372 -10.46 9.19 13.04
C GLY A 372 -11.64 9.49 13.98
N GLU A 373 -11.49 10.44 14.90
CA GLU A 373 -12.59 10.86 15.80
C GLU A 373 -13.68 11.63 15.06
N CYS A 374 -13.32 12.40 14.02
CA CYS A 374 -14.28 13.03 13.13
C CYS A 374 -15.07 11.99 12.32
N VAL A 375 -14.41 10.94 11.84
CA VAL A 375 -15.04 9.90 11.00
C VAL A 375 -14.80 8.50 11.61
N PRO A 376 -15.52 8.11 12.66
CA PRO A 376 -15.33 6.83 13.36
C PRO A 376 -15.94 5.64 12.59
N HIS A 377 -15.76 5.62 11.26
CA HIS A 377 -16.26 4.62 10.32
C HIS A 377 -15.13 4.16 9.41
N PHE A 378 -14.43 3.11 9.83
CA PHE A 378 -13.23 2.61 9.13
C PHE A 378 -13.54 2.13 7.71
N ASP A 379 -14.73 1.57 7.46
CA ASP A 379 -15.21 1.07 6.16
C ASP A 379 -15.38 2.19 5.14
N LYS A 380 -15.88 3.36 5.57
CA LYS A 380 -16.00 4.54 4.71
C LYS A 380 -14.63 5.12 4.37
N LEU A 381 -13.70 5.12 5.32
CA LEU A 381 -12.31 5.54 5.08
C LEU A 381 -11.57 4.57 4.16
N LEU A 382 -11.77 3.26 4.33
CA LEU A 382 -11.31 2.23 3.41
C LEU A 382 -11.80 2.50 1.99
N ALA A 383 -13.11 2.72 1.82
CA ALA A 383 -13.71 3.04 0.53
C ALA A 383 -13.13 4.31 -0.09
N LEU A 384 -12.91 5.37 0.71
CA LEU A 384 -12.37 6.64 0.25
C LEU A 384 -10.93 6.50 -0.23
N VAL A 385 -10.06 5.88 0.56
CA VAL A 385 -8.63 5.67 0.21
C VAL A 385 -8.50 4.69 -0.96
N GLY A 386 -9.32 3.64 -0.94
CA GLY A 386 -9.41 2.64 -2.02
C GLY A 386 -9.80 3.23 -3.37
N GLY A 387 -10.90 3.99 -3.39
CA GLY A 387 -11.42 4.64 -4.59
C GLY A 387 -10.51 5.74 -5.12
N SER A 388 -9.82 6.47 -4.24
CA SER A 388 -9.00 7.62 -4.65
C SER A 388 -7.57 7.20 -5.00
N THR A 389 -6.67 7.18 -4.04
CA THR A 389 -5.23 7.05 -4.27
C THR A 389 -4.81 5.63 -4.59
N VAL A 390 -5.43 4.62 -3.97
CA VAL A 390 -5.14 3.20 -4.30
C VAL A 390 -5.56 2.90 -5.74
N SER A 391 -6.72 3.38 -6.19
CA SER A 391 -7.13 3.23 -7.58
C SER A 391 -6.07 3.76 -8.56
N LEU A 392 -5.55 4.95 -8.27
CA LEU A 392 -4.50 5.57 -9.09
C LEU A 392 -3.19 4.77 -9.05
N LEU A 393 -2.69 4.43 -7.86
CA LEU A 393 -1.39 3.79 -7.65
C LEU A 393 -1.36 2.33 -8.11
N THR A 394 -2.49 1.64 -8.10
CA THR A 394 -2.54 0.21 -8.41
C THR A 394 -3.00 -0.05 -9.84
N PHE A 395 -4.01 0.68 -10.32
CA PHE A 395 -4.70 0.34 -11.57
C PHE A 395 -4.41 1.33 -12.71
N VAL A 396 -4.22 2.62 -12.40
CA VAL A 396 -4.06 3.65 -13.45
C VAL A 396 -2.59 3.87 -13.79
N LEU A 397 -1.80 4.30 -12.81
CA LEU A 397 -0.45 4.81 -13.02
C LEU A 397 0.56 3.74 -13.47
N PRO A 398 0.57 2.50 -12.94
CA PRO A 398 1.52 1.49 -13.41
C PRO A 398 1.39 1.19 -14.91
N ASN A 399 0.15 1.11 -15.40
CA ASN A 399 -0.15 0.86 -16.81
C ASN A 399 0.27 2.03 -17.70
N LEU A 400 -0.07 3.26 -17.29
CA LEU A 400 0.32 4.47 -18.00
C LEU A 400 1.85 4.62 -18.07
N PHE A 401 2.54 4.43 -16.95
CA PHE A 401 3.99 4.58 -16.88
C PHE A 401 4.71 3.52 -17.71
N TYR A 402 4.24 2.27 -17.68
CA TYR A 402 4.82 1.22 -18.49
C TYR A 402 4.71 1.52 -19.99
N MET A 403 3.53 1.95 -20.47
CA MET A 403 3.37 2.36 -21.87
C MET A 403 4.28 3.52 -22.23
N LYS A 404 4.34 4.57 -21.40
CA LYS A 404 5.18 5.75 -21.65
C LYS A 404 6.67 5.39 -21.68
N LEU A 405 7.14 4.55 -20.76
CA LEU A 405 8.55 4.12 -20.74
C LEU A 405 8.87 3.23 -21.95
N CYS A 406 7.99 2.33 -22.37
CA CYS A 406 8.19 1.53 -23.58
C CYS A 406 8.25 2.37 -24.86
N ASP A 407 7.46 3.44 -24.93
CA ASP A 407 7.36 4.33 -26.09
C ASP A 407 8.48 5.38 -26.16
N GLN A 408 9.27 5.53 -25.10
CA GLN A 408 10.43 6.42 -25.10
C GLN A 408 11.52 5.92 -26.05
N GLU A 409 11.92 6.79 -26.98
CA GLU A 409 13.09 6.62 -27.82
C GLU A 409 14.14 7.68 -27.46
N SER A 410 15.41 7.28 -27.40
CA SER A 410 16.54 8.20 -27.27
C SER A 410 17.56 7.86 -28.37
N PRO A 411 17.63 8.66 -29.45
CA PRO A 411 18.59 8.44 -30.52
C PRO A 411 20.02 8.34 -29.98
N GLY A 412 20.79 7.33 -30.41
CA GLY A 412 22.17 7.12 -29.97
C GLY A 412 22.37 6.46 -28.60
N SER A 413 21.30 6.20 -27.84
CA SER A 413 21.40 5.60 -26.48
C SER A 413 21.59 4.08 -26.45
N GLY A 414 21.33 3.39 -27.55
CA GLY A 414 21.33 1.92 -27.61
C GLY A 414 20.23 1.25 -26.78
N TRP A 415 19.22 1.98 -26.29
CA TRP A 415 18.15 1.41 -25.48
C TRP A 415 17.40 0.30 -26.23
N LYS A 416 17.13 -0.80 -25.53
CA LYS A 416 16.37 -1.93 -26.08
C LYS A 416 14.94 -1.47 -26.42
N LYS A 417 14.55 -1.63 -27.69
CA LYS A 417 13.16 -1.41 -28.13
C LYS A 417 12.23 -2.45 -27.50
N ARG A 418 11.09 -2.01 -27.00
CA ARG A 418 10.09 -2.84 -26.31
C ARG A 418 8.70 -2.61 -26.91
N PRO A 419 8.43 -3.13 -28.12
CA PRO A 419 7.13 -2.94 -28.75
C PRO A 419 6.04 -3.60 -27.92
N ILE A 420 4.98 -2.86 -27.62
CA ILE A 420 3.78 -3.38 -26.97
C ILE A 420 2.76 -3.69 -28.07
N SER A 421 2.29 -4.94 -28.09
CA SER A 421 1.23 -5.39 -29.02
C SER A 421 -0.06 -4.57 -28.83
N LEU A 422 -0.85 -4.44 -29.91
CA LEU A 422 -2.09 -3.64 -29.88
C LEU A 422 -3.07 -4.12 -28.81
N HIS A 423 -3.33 -5.44 -28.73
CA HIS A 423 -4.24 -6.00 -27.74
C HIS A 423 -3.82 -5.69 -26.30
N MET A 424 -2.51 -5.69 -26.03
CA MET A 424 -1.97 -5.40 -24.71
C MET A 424 -2.09 -3.92 -24.36
N ARG A 425 -1.92 -3.02 -25.34
CA ARG A 425 -2.20 -1.58 -25.16
C ARG A 425 -3.68 -1.33 -24.87
N VAL A 426 -4.57 -1.97 -25.63
CA VAL A 426 -6.04 -1.85 -25.42
C VAL A 426 -6.40 -2.30 -24.01
N PHE A 427 -5.88 -3.45 -23.56
CA PHE A 427 -6.09 -3.95 -22.21
C PHE A 427 -5.59 -2.96 -21.14
N MET A 428 -4.39 -2.39 -21.29
CA MET A 428 -3.90 -1.37 -20.34
C MET A 428 -4.78 -0.12 -20.29
N TRP A 429 -5.30 0.34 -21.43
CA TRP A 429 -6.25 1.45 -21.47
C TRP A 429 -7.59 1.12 -20.82
N GLU A 430 -8.09 -0.10 -20.99
CA GLU A 430 -9.28 -0.58 -20.30
C GLU A 430 -9.10 -0.55 -18.77
N LEU A 431 -7.96 -1.03 -18.26
CA LEU A 431 -7.64 -0.97 -16.83
C LEU A 431 -7.57 0.48 -16.31
N ILE A 432 -6.98 1.38 -17.11
CA ILE A 432 -6.94 2.82 -16.79
C ILE A 432 -8.35 3.38 -16.68
N LEU A 433 -9.23 3.07 -17.65
CA LEU A 433 -10.61 3.58 -17.66
C LEU A 433 -11.43 3.02 -16.50
N ILE A 434 -11.33 1.72 -16.21
CA ILE A 434 -12.00 1.08 -15.06
C ILE A 434 -11.50 1.70 -13.75
N GLY A 435 -10.19 1.88 -13.60
CA GLY A 435 -9.60 2.50 -12.41
C GLY A 435 -10.06 3.95 -12.23
N LEU A 436 -10.09 4.76 -13.29
CA LEU A 436 -10.55 6.15 -13.22
C LEU A 436 -12.05 6.25 -12.94
N PHE A 437 -12.89 5.58 -13.72
CA PHE A 437 -14.34 5.66 -13.56
C PHE A 437 -14.79 5.06 -12.23
N GLY A 438 -14.37 3.83 -11.93
CA GLY A 438 -14.70 3.14 -10.70
C GLY A 438 -14.12 3.85 -9.48
N GLY A 439 -12.90 4.38 -9.59
CA GLY A 439 -12.25 5.13 -8.52
C GLY A 439 -12.95 6.46 -8.21
N ILE A 440 -13.33 7.24 -9.24
CA ILE A 440 -14.08 8.49 -9.07
C ILE A 440 -15.45 8.21 -8.42
N ALA A 441 -16.17 7.21 -8.92
CA ALA A 441 -17.49 6.86 -8.40
C ALA A 441 -17.43 6.34 -6.96
N ALA A 442 -16.43 5.53 -6.61
CA ALA A 442 -16.16 5.07 -5.25
C ALA A 442 -15.78 6.22 -4.31
N THR A 443 -14.87 7.10 -4.74
CA THR A 443 -14.44 8.28 -3.97
C THR A 443 -15.62 9.19 -3.68
N TYR A 444 -16.44 9.49 -4.70
CA TYR A 444 -17.64 10.30 -4.55
C TYR A 444 -18.64 9.65 -3.57
N SER A 445 -18.90 8.35 -3.73
CA SER A 445 -19.82 7.62 -2.86
C SER A 445 -19.35 7.59 -1.40
N ALA A 446 -18.04 7.40 -1.18
CA ALA A 446 -17.39 7.46 0.13
C ALA A 446 -17.48 8.85 0.75
N PHE A 447 -17.14 9.90 -0.01
CA PHE A 447 -17.24 11.28 0.46
C PHE A 447 -18.66 11.63 0.90
N ILE A 448 -19.68 11.33 0.09
CA ILE A 448 -21.08 11.58 0.45
C ILE A 448 -21.52 10.70 1.63
N ALA A 449 -21.00 9.48 1.76
CA ALA A 449 -21.28 8.65 2.94
C ALA A 449 -20.70 9.23 4.23
N ILE A 450 -19.49 9.79 4.17
CA ILE A 450 -18.80 10.44 5.28
C ILE A 450 -19.53 11.72 5.69
N VAL A 451 -19.83 12.60 4.71
CA VAL A 451 -20.58 13.85 4.94
C VAL A 451 -21.92 13.57 5.60
N ASN A 452 -22.66 12.59 5.08
CA ASN A 452 -23.95 12.23 5.66
C ASN A 452 -23.82 11.65 7.07
N SER A 453 -22.75 10.92 7.42
CA SER A 453 -22.58 10.44 8.79
C SER A 453 -22.42 11.54 9.82
N PHE A 454 -21.85 12.69 9.47
CA PHE A 454 -21.78 13.82 10.41
C PHE A 454 -23.17 14.34 10.80
N SER A 455 -24.18 14.12 9.97
CA SER A 455 -25.56 14.52 10.29
C SER A 455 -26.27 13.54 11.24
N PHE A 456 -25.78 12.31 11.37
CA PHE A 456 -26.49 11.22 12.07
C PHE A 456 -25.69 10.55 13.21
N SER A 457 -24.36 10.65 13.21
CA SER A 457 -23.48 10.13 14.26
C SER A 457 -22.79 11.30 14.96
N LYS A 458 -22.81 11.30 16.29
CA LYS A 458 -21.92 12.19 17.04
C LYS A 458 -20.49 11.74 16.76
N ALA A 459 -19.64 12.67 16.29
CA ALA A 459 -18.21 12.46 16.34
C ALA A 459 -17.83 12.18 17.79
N CYS A 460 -16.80 11.39 18.05
CA CYS A 460 -16.35 11.14 19.42
C CYS A 460 -15.89 12.44 20.15
N LEU A 461 -15.57 13.48 19.38
CA LEU A 461 -15.23 14.82 19.84
C LEU A 461 -16.45 15.71 20.15
N LEU A 462 -17.68 15.27 19.87
CA LEU A 462 -18.96 15.99 20.04
C LEU A 462 -19.93 15.21 20.94
#